data_AF-A0A9D4F7T3-F1
#
_entry.id   AF-A0A9D4F7T3-F1
#
_cell.length_a   1.000
_cell.length_b   1.000
_cell.length_c   1.000
_cell.angle_alpha   90.00
_cell.angle_beta   90.00
_cell.angle_gamma   90.00
#
_symmetry.space_group_name_H-M   'P 1'
#
loop_
_entity.id
_entity.type
_entity.pdbx_description
1 polymer ?
#
loop_
_entity_poly.entity_id
_entity_poly.type
_entity_poly.pdbx_seq_one_letter_code
_entity_poly.pdbx_strand_id
1 'polypeptide(L)'
;MPPFTYSTLAQSPFNYSTLAQSTFTYLSLARSTFIYSTLAQSPLTYSTLAQSTFTYSTMTQSPFTYSTLAQSPLTYSSLAQSPFTLPTLAQSTFTYSTMAQSPFTYSTMAQSPFTYSTLAQYPFTFSTLAQSPFTYSTLAQSTFTDSTLAQSTFPYSTLAQFLFTYSTLAQSPLTYSTLAQSPFSYSTLAQSPFTDSTLTQSLFTYLTLAQSQFTYSTLAQSPFPSSNLAQSPFTNLTLAQSLFTYSTLAQSPLTYWTLAQSPFTYSTLAKSPSLTRRWLNPRSRT
;
A
#
# COMPACT_ATOMS: atom_id res chain seq x y z
N MET A 1 -1.20 6.97 -35.13
CA MET A 1 -2.62 7.20 -35.50
C MET A 1 -2.94 8.67 -35.26
N PRO A 2 -3.95 9.27 -35.92
CA PRO A 2 -4.35 10.65 -35.60
C PRO A 2 -4.78 10.78 -34.13
N PRO A 3 -4.66 11.98 -33.53
CA PRO A 3 -4.99 12.21 -32.13
C PRO A 3 -6.50 12.11 -31.89
N PHE A 4 -6.90 11.47 -30.79
CA PHE A 4 -8.28 11.46 -30.32
C PHE A 4 -8.51 12.69 -29.46
N THR A 5 -8.90 13.78 -30.10
CA THR A 5 -9.14 15.06 -29.43
C THR A 5 -10.63 15.36 -29.42
N TYR A 6 -11.18 15.78 -28.28
CA TYR A 6 -12.61 16.13 -28.12
C TYR A 6 -13.56 15.03 -28.63
N SER A 7 -13.21 13.77 -28.36
CA SER A 7 -13.92 12.62 -28.92
C SER A 7 -14.79 11.96 -27.85
N THR A 8 -15.97 11.50 -28.23
CA THR A 8 -16.79 10.60 -27.41
C THR A 8 -16.99 9.29 -28.14
N LEU A 9 -16.56 8.20 -27.53
CA LEU A 9 -16.57 6.87 -28.10
C LEU A 9 -17.30 5.93 -27.13
N ALA A 10 -18.40 5.34 -27.60
CA ALA A 10 -19.18 4.38 -26.83
C ALA A 10 -19.01 2.99 -27.44
N GLN A 11 -18.92 1.96 -26.58
CA GLN A 11 -18.86 0.55 -26.97
C GLN A 11 -17.78 0.26 -28.04
N SER A 12 -16.63 0.92 -27.92
CA SER A 12 -15.59 0.88 -28.95
C SER A 12 -14.54 -0.20 -28.61
N PRO A 13 -14.43 -1.28 -29.40
CA PRO A 13 -13.44 -2.32 -29.17
C PRO A 13 -12.10 -1.98 -29.84
N PHE A 14 -11.04 -1.99 -29.03
CA PHE A 14 -9.63 -1.88 -29.43
C PHE A 14 -8.95 -3.24 -29.24
N ASN A 15 -9.45 -4.25 -29.95
CA ASN A 15 -8.91 -5.61 -29.85
C ASN A 15 -7.65 -5.73 -30.71
N TYR A 16 -6.61 -6.38 -30.18
CA TYR A 16 -5.32 -6.60 -30.86
C TYR A 16 -4.69 -5.32 -31.43
N SER A 17 -5.01 -4.18 -30.81
CA SER A 17 -4.67 -2.86 -31.34
C SER A 17 -3.33 -2.38 -30.79
N THR A 18 -2.49 -1.81 -31.65
CA THR A 18 -1.30 -1.05 -31.24
C THR A 18 -1.55 0.44 -31.46
N LEU A 19 -1.79 1.14 -30.37
CA LEU A 19 -1.99 2.58 -30.31
C LEU A 19 -0.64 3.18 -29.89
N ALA A 20 0.30 3.26 -30.83
CA ALA A 20 1.59 3.92 -30.60
C ALA A 20 1.46 5.43 -30.85
N GLN A 21 2.02 6.23 -29.94
CA GLN A 21 2.05 7.70 -30.01
C GLN A 21 0.66 8.33 -30.23
N SER A 22 -0.37 7.66 -29.74
CA SER A 22 -1.76 8.09 -29.89
C SER A 22 -2.13 8.96 -28.71
N THR A 23 -2.34 10.25 -28.94
CA THR A 23 -2.72 11.17 -27.87
C THR A 23 -4.23 11.16 -27.69
N PHE A 24 -4.68 11.03 -26.44
CA PHE A 24 -6.08 11.07 -26.05
C PHE A 24 -6.30 12.31 -25.18
N THR A 25 -6.93 13.34 -25.73
CA THR A 25 -7.12 14.62 -25.04
C THR A 25 -8.60 15.00 -25.06
N TYR A 26 -9.19 15.24 -23.89
CA TYR A 26 -10.64 15.44 -23.76
C TYR A 26 -11.45 14.27 -24.35
N LEU A 27 -10.97 13.04 -24.16
CA LEU A 27 -11.64 11.83 -24.62
C LEU A 27 -12.66 11.36 -23.58
N SER A 28 -13.86 11.00 -24.03
CA SER A 28 -14.81 10.22 -23.25
C SER A 28 -14.97 8.83 -23.86
N LEU A 29 -14.58 7.79 -23.10
CA LEU A 29 -14.81 6.39 -23.42
C LEU A 29 -15.89 5.84 -22.50
N ALA A 30 -16.94 5.27 -23.09
CA ALA A 30 -18.00 4.60 -22.35
C ALA A 30 -18.12 3.15 -22.82
N ARG A 31 -17.94 2.18 -21.91
CA ARG A 31 -18.07 0.74 -22.21
C ARG A 31 -17.13 0.24 -23.31
N SER A 32 -15.96 0.87 -23.45
CA SER A 32 -14.98 0.50 -24.47
C SER A 32 -14.07 -0.62 -23.95
N THR A 33 -13.57 -1.46 -24.86
CA THR A 33 -12.77 -2.63 -24.48
C THR A 33 -11.39 -2.59 -25.12
N PHE A 34 -10.36 -2.82 -24.33
CA PHE A 34 -8.97 -2.93 -24.76
C PHE A 34 -8.50 -4.35 -24.48
N ILE A 35 -8.48 -5.20 -25.50
CA ILE A 35 -8.14 -6.62 -25.36
C ILE A 35 -6.90 -6.91 -26.19
N TYR A 36 -5.84 -7.45 -25.58
CA TYR A 36 -4.55 -7.66 -26.24
C TYR A 36 -4.01 -6.38 -26.90
N SER A 37 -4.23 -5.24 -26.25
CA SER A 37 -3.89 -3.93 -26.80
C SER A 37 -2.58 -3.39 -26.23
N THR A 38 -1.87 -2.60 -27.03
CA THR A 38 -0.67 -1.88 -26.59
C THR A 38 -0.87 -0.39 -26.78
N LEU A 39 -0.73 0.37 -25.68
CA LEU A 39 -0.67 1.82 -25.67
C LEU A 39 0.77 2.22 -25.35
N ALA A 40 1.55 2.55 -26.37
CA ALA A 40 2.93 3.00 -26.21
C ALA A 40 3.00 4.50 -26.45
N GLN A 41 3.58 5.26 -25.52
CA GLN A 41 3.72 6.72 -25.62
C GLN A 41 2.39 7.42 -25.88
N SER A 42 1.32 6.94 -25.25
CA SER A 42 -0.05 7.33 -25.59
C SER A 42 -0.75 7.96 -24.39
N PRO A 43 -0.48 9.26 -24.14
CA PRO A 43 -0.99 9.94 -22.96
C PRO A 43 -2.51 10.10 -23.01
N LEU A 44 -3.14 9.94 -21.85
CA LEU A 44 -4.54 10.24 -21.60
C LEU A 44 -4.61 11.50 -20.74
N THR A 45 -5.07 12.60 -21.33
CA THR A 45 -5.15 13.91 -20.69
C THR A 45 -6.59 14.38 -20.67
N TYR A 46 -7.11 14.81 -19.52
CA TYR A 46 -8.51 15.24 -19.35
C TYR A 46 -9.52 14.20 -19.86
N SER A 47 -9.21 12.92 -19.70
CA SER A 47 -9.98 11.84 -20.31
C SER A 47 -10.82 11.11 -19.28
N THR A 48 -12.04 10.72 -19.66
CA THR A 48 -12.94 9.92 -18.84
C THR A 48 -13.11 8.53 -19.44
N LEU A 49 -12.87 7.50 -18.63
CA LEU A 49 -13.02 6.10 -18.97
C LEU A 49 -14.07 5.52 -18.03
N ALA A 50 -15.32 5.48 -18.49
CA ALA A 50 -16.44 4.89 -17.77
C ALA A 50 -16.69 3.48 -18.27
N GLN A 51 -16.74 2.50 -17.37
CA GLN A 51 -16.99 1.09 -17.67
C GLN A 51 -16.05 0.52 -18.75
N SER A 52 -14.84 1.07 -18.87
CA SER A 52 -13.92 0.72 -19.95
C SER A 52 -12.87 -0.26 -19.44
N THR A 53 -12.77 -1.42 -20.10
CA THR A 53 -11.99 -2.55 -19.57
C THR A 53 -10.66 -2.71 -20.31
N PHE A 54 -9.59 -2.97 -19.56
CA PHE A 54 -8.28 -3.33 -20.10
C PHE A 54 -7.97 -4.78 -19.74
N THR A 55 -7.78 -5.63 -20.72
CA THR A 55 -7.52 -7.06 -20.55
C THR A 55 -6.33 -7.47 -21.41
N TYR A 56 -5.33 -8.11 -20.80
CA TYR A 56 -4.06 -8.43 -21.47
C TYR A 56 -3.42 -7.23 -22.18
N SER A 57 -3.56 -6.03 -21.59
CA SER A 57 -3.12 -4.79 -22.22
C SER A 57 -1.82 -4.28 -21.62
N THR A 58 -0.99 -3.68 -22.47
CA THR A 58 0.29 -3.08 -22.08
C THR A 58 0.23 -1.57 -22.28
N MET A 59 0.59 -0.82 -21.26
CA MET A 59 0.73 0.63 -21.27
C MET A 59 2.17 0.99 -20.92
N THR A 60 2.90 1.54 -21.89
CA THR A 60 4.29 1.94 -21.70
C THR A 60 4.42 3.42 -22.03
N GLN A 61 4.93 4.21 -21.09
CA GLN A 61 5.07 5.67 -21.26
C GLN A 61 3.75 6.36 -21.61
N SER A 62 2.64 5.87 -21.06
CA SER A 62 1.27 6.33 -21.38
C SER A 62 0.64 6.95 -20.14
N PRO A 63 1.03 8.20 -19.77
CA PRO A 63 0.58 8.82 -18.53
C PRO A 63 -0.91 9.16 -18.55
N PHE A 64 -1.51 9.15 -17.36
CA PHE A 64 -2.89 9.56 -17.12
C PHE A 64 -2.89 10.87 -16.34
N THR A 65 -3.25 11.97 -16.99
CA THR A 65 -3.25 13.31 -16.37
C THR A 65 -4.67 13.84 -16.34
N TYR A 66 -5.16 14.27 -15.17
CA TYR A 66 -6.55 14.74 -14.98
C TYR A 66 -7.60 13.76 -15.52
N SER A 67 -7.32 12.46 -15.39
CA SER A 67 -8.16 11.42 -15.98
C SER A 67 -9.04 10.74 -14.94
N THR A 68 -10.25 10.40 -15.33
CA THR A 68 -11.21 9.67 -14.48
C THR A 68 -11.38 8.25 -14.99
N LEU A 69 -11.16 7.26 -14.13
CA LEU A 69 -11.42 5.85 -14.39
C LEU A 69 -12.56 5.41 -13.45
N ALA A 70 -13.76 5.26 -13.99
CA ALA A 70 -14.94 4.83 -13.25
C ALA A 70 -15.36 3.43 -13.72
N GLN A 71 -15.37 2.44 -12.83
CA GLN A 71 -15.70 1.05 -13.15
C GLN A 71 -14.84 0.48 -14.29
N SER A 72 -13.55 0.85 -14.32
CA SER A 72 -12.66 0.55 -15.44
C SER A 72 -11.57 -0.43 -14.99
N PRO A 73 -11.84 -1.76 -15.02
CA PRO A 73 -10.91 -2.75 -14.52
C PRO A 73 -9.71 -2.94 -15.46
N LEU A 74 -8.55 -3.18 -14.85
CA LEU A 74 -7.31 -3.58 -15.49
C LEU A 74 -7.00 -5.01 -15.06
N THR A 75 -7.13 -5.95 -16.00
CA THR A 75 -6.94 -7.38 -15.76
C THR A 75 -5.79 -7.90 -16.60
N TYR A 76 -4.84 -8.62 -16.01
CA TYR A 76 -3.63 -9.11 -16.70
C TYR A 76 -2.89 -8.00 -17.46
N SER A 77 -2.86 -6.79 -16.89
CA SER A 77 -2.33 -5.62 -17.57
C SER A 77 -0.97 -5.22 -17.04
N SER A 78 -0.13 -4.64 -17.90
CA SER A 78 1.20 -4.15 -17.54
C SER A 78 1.26 -2.64 -17.75
N LEU A 79 1.73 -1.91 -16.74
CA LEU A 79 1.97 -0.47 -16.80
C LEU A 79 3.43 -0.20 -16.47
N ALA A 80 4.16 0.35 -17.43
CA ALA A 80 5.54 0.77 -17.26
C ALA A 80 5.67 2.26 -17.55
N GLN A 81 6.29 3.01 -16.65
CA GLN A 81 6.59 4.45 -16.85
C GLN A 81 5.35 5.28 -17.22
N SER A 82 4.17 4.92 -16.73
CA SER A 82 2.87 5.48 -17.12
C SER A 82 2.20 6.20 -15.93
N PRO A 83 2.80 7.31 -15.44
CA PRO A 83 2.37 7.94 -14.19
C PRO A 83 0.93 8.43 -14.25
N PHE A 84 0.28 8.45 -13.09
CA PHE A 84 -1.03 9.04 -12.88
C PHE A 84 -0.90 10.33 -12.07
N THR A 85 -1.24 11.46 -12.70
CA THR A 85 -1.23 12.79 -12.06
C THR A 85 -2.63 13.35 -11.99
N LEU A 86 -3.10 13.64 -10.78
CA LEU A 86 -4.47 14.07 -10.51
C LEU A 86 -5.55 13.12 -11.09
N PRO A 87 -5.40 11.78 -10.99
CA PRO A 87 -6.45 10.89 -11.43
C PRO A 87 -7.56 10.79 -10.39
N THR A 88 -8.75 10.43 -10.86
CA THR A 88 -9.83 9.92 -10.00
C THR A 88 -10.17 8.49 -10.41
N LEU A 89 -10.04 7.55 -9.47
CA LEU A 89 -10.37 6.15 -9.69
C LEU A 89 -11.54 5.80 -8.77
N ALA A 90 -12.65 5.38 -9.37
CA ALA A 90 -13.82 4.90 -8.63
C ALA A 90 -14.16 3.50 -9.14
N GLN A 91 -14.15 2.50 -8.26
CA GLN A 91 -14.48 1.12 -8.61
C GLN A 91 -13.60 0.56 -9.75
N SER A 92 -12.35 1.02 -9.85
CA SER A 92 -11.42 0.59 -10.90
C SER A 92 -10.42 -0.38 -10.30
N THR A 93 -10.58 -1.65 -10.63
CA THR A 93 -9.81 -2.75 -10.03
C THR A 93 -8.53 -3.05 -10.81
N PHE A 94 -7.46 -3.42 -10.12
CA PHE A 94 -6.23 -3.92 -10.72
C PHE A 94 -6.04 -5.39 -10.33
N THR A 95 -6.22 -6.30 -11.29
CA THR A 95 -6.20 -7.74 -11.06
C THR A 95 -5.12 -8.39 -11.92
N TYR A 96 -4.21 -9.15 -11.31
CA TYR A 96 -3.04 -9.72 -11.99
C TYR A 96 -2.23 -8.66 -12.76
N SER A 97 -2.13 -7.46 -12.21
CA SER A 97 -1.51 -6.32 -12.90
C SER A 97 -0.09 -6.09 -12.41
N THR A 98 0.80 -5.74 -13.33
CA THR A 98 2.18 -5.37 -13.04
C THR A 98 2.36 -3.88 -13.31
N MET A 99 2.90 -3.17 -12.34
CA MET A 99 3.07 -1.73 -12.38
C MET A 99 4.49 -1.37 -11.96
N ALA A 100 5.26 -0.81 -12.89
CA ALA A 100 6.64 -0.39 -12.67
C ALA A 100 6.80 1.09 -12.97
N GLN A 101 7.39 1.86 -12.05
CA GLN A 101 7.75 3.27 -12.27
C GLN A 101 6.58 4.15 -12.74
N SER A 102 5.34 3.88 -12.30
CA SER A 102 4.15 4.61 -12.79
C SER A 102 3.40 5.31 -11.66
N PRO A 103 4.03 6.25 -10.94
CA PRO A 103 3.54 6.80 -9.67
C PRO A 103 2.13 7.39 -9.71
N PHE A 104 1.45 7.39 -8.55
CA PHE A 104 0.23 8.16 -8.32
C PHE A 104 0.54 9.45 -7.56
N THR A 105 0.19 10.59 -8.14
CA THR A 105 0.43 11.90 -7.53
C THR A 105 -0.87 12.70 -7.48
N TYR A 106 -1.23 13.23 -6.29
CA TYR A 106 -2.50 13.91 -6.05
C TYR A 106 -3.72 13.07 -6.43
N SER A 107 -3.68 11.77 -6.14
CA SER A 107 -4.70 10.82 -6.60
C SER A 107 -5.83 10.64 -5.60
N THR A 108 -7.03 10.41 -6.11
CA THR A 108 -8.17 9.91 -5.32
C THR A 108 -8.59 8.56 -5.83
N MET A 109 -8.62 7.56 -4.94
CA MET A 109 -9.02 6.19 -5.22
C MET A 109 -10.10 5.75 -4.24
N ALA A 110 -11.28 5.43 -4.75
CA ALA A 110 -12.37 4.86 -3.98
C ALA A 110 -12.71 3.47 -4.54
N GLN A 111 -12.79 2.47 -3.65
CA GLN A 111 -13.18 1.10 -4.01
C GLN A 111 -12.34 0.52 -5.15
N SER A 112 -11.04 0.81 -5.17
CA SER A 112 -10.13 0.46 -6.26
C SER A 112 -9.09 -0.56 -5.81
N PRO A 113 -9.47 -1.83 -5.63
CA PRO A 113 -8.60 -2.87 -5.09
C PRO A 113 -7.47 -3.26 -6.05
N PHE A 114 -6.37 -3.69 -5.45
CA PHE A 114 -5.23 -4.33 -6.10
C PHE A 114 -5.16 -5.79 -5.67
N THR A 115 -5.38 -6.72 -6.59
CA THR A 115 -5.45 -8.16 -6.31
C THR A 115 -4.45 -8.90 -7.18
N TYR A 116 -3.60 -9.73 -6.56
CA TYR A 116 -2.48 -10.41 -7.25
C TYR A 116 -1.60 -9.46 -8.07
N SER A 117 -1.40 -8.23 -7.58
CA SER A 117 -0.69 -7.20 -8.32
C SER A 117 0.74 -7.03 -7.82
N THR A 118 1.64 -6.63 -8.73
CA THR A 118 3.02 -6.28 -8.40
C THR A 118 3.26 -4.81 -8.69
N LEU A 119 3.66 -4.06 -7.66
CA LEU A 119 3.98 -2.63 -7.73
C LEU A 119 5.45 -2.46 -7.39
N ALA A 120 6.25 -2.00 -8.34
CA ALA A 120 7.69 -1.80 -8.17
C ALA A 120 8.06 -0.33 -8.47
N GLN A 121 8.82 0.29 -7.55
CA GLN A 121 9.25 1.70 -7.70
C GLN A 121 8.05 2.64 -7.91
N TYR A 122 7.07 2.52 -7.02
CA TYR A 122 5.73 3.02 -7.25
C TYR A 122 5.26 3.93 -6.11
N PRO A 123 5.68 5.21 -6.10
CA PRO A 123 5.27 6.11 -5.04
C PRO A 123 3.82 6.58 -5.22
N PHE A 124 3.09 6.60 -4.11
CA PHE A 124 1.83 7.28 -3.93
C PHE A 124 2.10 8.55 -3.11
N THR A 125 1.95 9.71 -3.75
CA THR A 125 2.23 11.01 -3.12
C THR A 125 0.97 11.84 -3.10
N PHE A 126 0.66 12.47 -1.96
CA PHE A 126 -0.56 13.28 -1.78
C PHE A 126 -1.84 12.53 -2.18
N SER A 127 -1.91 11.25 -1.86
CA SER A 127 -2.95 10.35 -2.36
C SER A 127 -3.95 9.96 -1.28
N THR A 128 -5.23 9.88 -1.66
CA THR A 128 -6.30 9.39 -0.78
C THR A 128 -6.87 8.09 -1.31
N LEU A 129 -6.79 7.03 -0.51
CA LEU A 129 -7.28 5.70 -0.82
C LEU A 129 -8.38 5.31 0.19
N ALA A 130 -9.60 5.14 -0.28
CA ALA A 130 -10.73 4.66 0.51
C ALA A 130 -11.21 3.30 0.00
N GLN A 131 -11.26 2.29 0.87
CA GLN A 131 -11.73 0.94 0.55
C GLN A 131 -10.96 0.30 -0.62
N SER A 132 -9.65 0.52 -0.68
CA SER A 132 -8.79 0.08 -1.78
C SER A 132 -7.74 -0.93 -1.27
N PRO A 133 -8.13 -2.20 -1.02
CA PRO A 133 -7.25 -3.19 -0.45
C PRO A 133 -6.17 -3.68 -1.43
N PHE A 134 -5.04 -4.12 -0.88
CA PHE A 134 -3.91 -4.74 -1.58
C PHE A 134 -3.81 -6.22 -1.19
N THR A 135 -4.58 -7.04 -1.89
CA THR A 135 -4.74 -8.48 -1.58
C THR A 135 -3.79 -9.32 -2.42
N TYR A 136 -3.02 -10.22 -1.79
CA TYR A 136 -1.99 -11.04 -2.47
C TYR A 136 -1.02 -10.23 -3.33
N SER A 137 -0.75 -8.98 -2.93
CA SER A 137 0.02 -8.05 -3.74
C SER A 137 1.46 -7.92 -3.23
N THR A 138 2.39 -7.67 -4.14
CA THR A 138 3.78 -7.37 -3.83
C THR A 138 4.05 -5.90 -4.11
N LEU A 139 4.49 -5.16 -3.10
CA LEU A 139 4.88 -3.75 -3.19
C LEU A 139 6.36 -3.65 -2.85
N ALA A 140 7.18 -3.42 -3.87
CA ALA A 140 8.63 -3.34 -3.74
C ALA A 140 9.13 -1.92 -4.03
N GLN A 141 10.04 -1.41 -3.20
CA GLN A 141 10.69 -0.11 -3.41
C GLN A 141 9.70 1.04 -3.65
N SER A 142 8.55 0.98 -2.98
CA SER A 142 7.40 1.86 -3.21
C SER A 142 7.12 2.67 -1.95
N THR A 143 6.36 3.76 -2.06
CA THR A 143 6.14 4.65 -0.92
C THR A 143 4.69 5.12 -0.83
N PHE A 144 4.23 5.37 0.40
CA PHE A 144 3.13 6.29 0.68
C PHE A 144 3.72 7.53 1.34
N THR A 145 3.58 8.68 0.70
CA THR A 145 4.08 9.97 1.18
C THR A 145 2.91 10.96 1.22
N ASP A 146 2.71 11.61 2.36
CA ASP A 146 1.61 12.58 2.56
C ASP A 146 0.24 12.01 2.15
N SER A 147 0.00 10.74 2.45
CA SER A 147 -1.13 9.97 1.92
C SER A 147 -2.06 9.49 3.03
N THR A 148 -3.35 9.39 2.70
CA THR A 148 -4.39 8.89 3.61
C THR A 148 -5.00 7.61 3.07
N LEU A 149 -5.00 6.58 3.89
CA LEU A 149 -5.57 5.27 3.60
C LEU A 149 -6.67 4.99 4.63
N ALA A 150 -7.91 4.94 4.17
CA ALA A 150 -9.06 4.57 4.98
C ALA A 150 -9.62 3.23 4.49
N GLN A 151 -9.74 2.24 5.37
CA GLN A 151 -10.26 0.91 5.03
C GLN A 151 -9.50 0.23 3.87
N SER A 152 -8.20 0.53 3.74
CA SER A 152 -7.35 0.00 2.67
C SER A 152 -6.42 -1.06 3.26
N THR A 153 -6.86 -2.32 3.20
CA THR A 153 -6.22 -3.44 3.91
C THR A 153 -5.10 -4.08 3.10
N PHE A 154 -4.23 -4.87 3.75
CA PHE A 154 -3.06 -5.50 3.11
C PHE A 154 -3.01 -7.03 3.34
N PRO A 155 -4.06 -7.82 3.02
CA PRO A 155 -4.07 -9.23 3.32
C PRO A 155 -3.13 -10.02 2.39
N TYR A 156 -2.31 -10.89 2.98
CA TYR A 156 -1.36 -11.76 2.24
C TYR A 156 -0.38 -11.01 1.35
N SER A 157 -0.07 -9.76 1.68
CA SER A 157 0.80 -8.90 0.87
C SER A 157 2.25 -8.93 1.33
N THR A 158 3.17 -8.71 0.39
CA THR A 158 4.59 -8.48 0.69
C THR A 158 4.96 -7.03 0.42
N LEU A 159 5.46 -6.33 1.44
CA LEU A 159 5.96 -4.96 1.37
C LEU A 159 7.47 -5.01 1.61
N ALA A 160 8.26 -4.88 0.54
CA ALA A 160 9.72 -4.92 0.59
C ALA A 160 10.30 -3.55 0.27
N GLN A 161 11.13 -3.01 1.16
CA GLN A 161 11.68 -1.65 1.02
C GLN A 161 10.57 -0.60 0.81
N PHE A 162 9.46 -0.76 1.55
CA PHE A 162 8.29 0.08 1.39
C PHE A 162 8.24 1.16 2.48
N LEU A 163 8.21 2.43 2.10
CA LEU A 163 8.25 3.54 3.04
C LEU A 163 6.87 4.19 3.22
N PHE A 164 6.44 4.34 4.47
CA PHE A 164 5.33 5.21 4.86
C PHE A 164 5.89 6.48 5.51
N THR A 165 5.66 7.65 4.91
CA THR A 165 6.07 8.95 5.46
C THR A 165 4.89 9.90 5.49
N TYR A 166 4.69 10.60 6.62
CA TYR A 166 3.58 11.56 6.78
C TYR A 166 2.21 10.99 6.37
N SER A 167 2.02 9.69 6.62
CA SER A 167 0.86 8.95 6.13
C SER A 167 -0.09 8.60 7.26
N THR A 168 -1.39 8.59 6.95
CA THR A 168 -2.44 8.18 7.89
C THR A 168 -3.12 6.92 7.39
N LEU A 169 -3.10 5.87 8.21
CA LEU A 169 -3.80 4.62 7.96
C LEU A 169 -4.92 4.50 9.01
N ALA A 170 -6.17 4.51 8.56
CA ALA A 170 -7.33 4.30 9.40
C ALA A 170 -8.04 3.01 8.97
N GLN A 171 -8.35 2.12 9.92
CA GLN A 171 -9.06 0.87 9.66
C GLN A 171 -8.40 0.01 8.56
N SER A 172 -7.07 0.02 8.50
CA SER A 172 -6.28 -0.57 7.41
C SER A 172 -5.41 -1.71 7.94
N PRO A 173 -6.01 -2.86 8.33
CA PRO A 173 -5.28 -4.00 8.87
C PRO A 173 -4.26 -4.59 7.90
N LEU A 174 -3.19 -5.12 8.48
CA LEU A 174 -2.15 -5.92 7.82
C LEU A 174 -2.25 -7.35 8.36
N THR A 175 -2.76 -8.26 7.54
CA THR A 175 -3.07 -9.64 7.94
C THR A 175 -2.31 -10.62 7.06
N TYR A 176 -1.58 -11.56 7.65
CA TYR A 176 -0.69 -12.47 6.90
C TYR A 176 0.31 -11.73 6.00
N SER A 177 0.72 -10.53 6.40
CA SER A 177 1.59 -9.67 5.58
C SER A 177 3.05 -9.84 5.97
N THR A 178 3.94 -9.68 5.00
CA THR A 178 5.39 -9.59 5.25
C THR A 178 5.87 -8.19 4.96
N LEU A 179 6.51 -7.55 5.94
CA LEU A 179 7.13 -6.24 5.84
C LEU A 179 8.64 -6.41 6.05
N ALA A 180 9.43 -6.14 5.01
CA ALA A 180 10.88 -6.25 5.07
C ALA A 180 11.50 -4.90 4.70
N GLN A 181 12.29 -4.31 5.60
CA GLN A 181 12.88 -2.98 5.42
C GLN A 181 11.81 -1.91 5.11
N SER A 182 10.67 -1.98 5.79
CA SER A 182 9.50 -1.16 5.47
C SER A 182 9.21 -0.16 6.60
N PRO A 183 9.92 0.97 6.64
CA PRO A 183 9.81 1.95 7.71
C PRO A 183 8.50 2.75 7.66
N PHE A 184 8.07 3.18 8.85
CA PHE A 184 7.01 4.17 9.05
C PHE A 184 7.61 5.36 9.79
N SER A 185 7.52 6.54 9.17
CA SER A 185 8.05 7.79 9.71
C SER A 185 6.96 8.85 9.78
N TYR A 186 6.80 9.51 10.93
CA TYR A 186 5.83 10.59 11.11
C TYR A 186 4.40 10.21 10.69
N SER A 187 4.02 8.96 10.93
CA SER A 187 2.79 8.38 10.42
C SER A 187 1.83 8.02 11.55
N THR A 188 0.55 7.95 11.24
CA THR A 188 -0.52 7.59 12.20
C THR A 188 -1.25 6.34 11.74
N LEU A 189 -1.37 5.34 12.60
CA LEU A 189 -2.15 4.13 12.35
C LEU A 189 -3.25 4.03 13.42
N ALA A 190 -4.49 4.28 13.00
CA ALA A 190 -5.68 4.14 13.82
C ALA A 190 -6.45 2.87 13.43
N GLN A 191 -6.82 2.03 14.40
CA GLN A 191 -7.61 0.81 14.18
C GLN A 191 -7.04 -0.09 13.06
N SER A 192 -5.72 -0.15 12.95
CA SER A 192 -5.01 -0.82 11.86
C SER A 192 -4.11 -1.92 12.42
N PRO A 193 -4.70 -3.07 12.82
CA PRO A 193 -3.97 -4.11 13.51
C PRO A 193 -3.04 -4.87 12.56
N PHE A 194 -1.97 -5.43 13.14
CA PHE A 194 -1.06 -6.38 12.50
C PHE A 194 -1.36 -7.78 13.04
N THR A 195 -1.83 -8.68 12.19
CA THR A 195 -2.20 -10.05 12.59
C THR A 195 -1.45 -11.06 11.73
N ASP A 196 -0.87 -12.09 12.37
CA ASP A 196 -0.10 -13.15 11.69
C ASP A 196 0.95 -12.59 10.71
N SER A 197 1.55 -11.44 11.06
CA SER A 197 2.43 -10.69 10.16
C SER A 197 3.89 -10.79 10.58
N THR A 198 4.79 -10.69 9.62
CA THR A 198 6.24 -10.69 9.87
C THR A 198 6.81 -9.34 9.49
N LEU A 199 7.50 -8.69 10.42
CA LEU A 199 8.10 -7.38 10.28
C LEU A 199 9.60 -7.46 10.58
N THR A 200 10.41 -7.40 9.54
CA THR A 200 11.86 -7.49 9.62
C THR A 200 12.48 -6.17 9.21
N GLN A 201 13.41 -5.65 10.02
CA GLN A 201 14.13 -4.40 9.74
C GLN A 201 13.20 -3.20 9.46
N SER A 202 12.02 -3.19 10.07
CA SER A 202 10.99 -2.17 9.83
C SER A 202 11.00 -1.15 10.96
N LEU A 203 11.51 0.05 10.68
CA LEU A 203 11.70 1.12 11.66
C LEU A 203 10.42 1.97 11.82
N PHE A 204 9.99 2.20 13.06
CA PHE A 204 8.79 2.96 13.40
C PHE A 204 9.12 4.26 14.15
N THR A 205 9.50 5.30 13.42
CA THR A 205 9.97 6.57 14.00
C THR A 205 8.85 7.61 14.06
N TYR A 206 8.64 8.22 15.22
CA TYR A 206 7.56 9.21 15.41
C TYR A 206 6.19 8.68 14.97
N LEU A 207 5.96 7.39 15.24
CA LEU A 207 4.72 6.71 14.90
C LEU A 207 3.67 7.00 15.98
N THR A 208 2.44 7.26 15.56
CA THR A 208 1.28 7.23 16.45
C THR A 208 0.42 6.00 16.16
N LEU A 209 0.33 5.08 17.12
CA LEU A 209 -0.61 3.96 17.08
C LEU A 209 -1.78 4.25 18.01
N ALA A 210 -3.00 4.12 17.49
CA ALA A 210 -4.23 4.22 18.26
C ALA A 210 -5.13 3.01 17.96
N GLN A 211 -5.41 2.18 18.96
CA GLN A 211 -6.26 0.99 18.78
C GLN A 211 -5.72 0.01 17.70
N SER A 212 -4.40 -0.05 17.52
CA SER A 212 -3.74 -0.83 16.48
C SER A 212 -2.89 -1.92 17.12
N GLN A 213 -3.51 -3.08 17.35
CA GLN A 213 -2.87 -4.21 18.04
C GLN A 213 -1.90 -5.00 17.15
N PHE A 214 -0.95 -5.67 17.77
CA PHE A 214 -0.09 -6.68 17.15
C PHE A 214 -0.43 -8.05 17.73
N THR A 215 -0.83 -8.99 16.89
CA THR A 215 -1.27 -10.33 17.32
C THR A 215 -0.62 -11.42 16.46
N TYR A 216 -0.08 -12.47 17.08
CA TYR A 216 0.58 -13.61 16.38
C TYR A 216 1.67 -13.19 15.38
N SER A 217 2.30 -12.04 15.62
CA SER A 217 3.24 -11.42 14.69
C SER A 217 4.69 -11.55 15.16
N THR A 218 5.63 -11.47 14.21
CA THR A 218 7.07 -11.47 14.49
C THR A 218 7.65 -10.11 14.15
N LEU A 219 8.35 -9.48 15.09
CA LEU A 219 9.07 -8.22 14.88
C LEU A 219 10.56 -8.44 15.14
N ALA A 220 11.34 -8.49 14.07
CA ALA A 220 12.79 -8.68 14.11
C ALA A 220 13.50 -7.41 13.63
N GLN A 221 14.38 -6.83 14.47
CA GLN A 221 15.10 -5.59 14.16
C GLN A 221 14.16 -4.43 13.78
N SER A 222 13.00 -4.36 14.44
CA SER A 222 11.93 -3.42 14.10
C SER A 222 11.65 -2.47 15.27
N PRO A 223 12.52 -1.47 15.50
CA PRO A 223 12.44 -0.59 16.66
C PRO A 223 11.37 0.50 16.51
N PHE A 224 10.90 1.01 17.64
CA PHE A 224 9.93 2.09 17.77
C PHE A 224 10.54 3.28 18.53
N PRO A 225 11.37 4.13 17.90
CA PRO A 225 11.87 5.35 18.54
C PRO A 225 10.84 6.48 18.52
N SER A 226 10.72 7.18 19.65
CA SER A 226 9.91 8.40 19.81
C SER A 226 8.45 8.23 19.40
N SER A 227 7.88 7.04 19.64
CA SER A 227 6.56 6.66 19.16
C SER A 227 5.53 6.61 20.30
N ASN A 228 4.28 6.93 19.99
CA ASN A 228 3.17 6.89 20.93
C ASN A 228 2.21 5.76 20.59
N LEU A 229 1.98 4.86 21.53
CA LEU A 229 1.21 3.65 21.37
C LEU A 229 0.06 3.63 22.39
N ALA A 230 -1.11 4.09 21.97
CA ALA A 230 -2.32 4.15 22.77
C ALA A 230 -3.27 3.00 22.41
N GLN A 231 -3.75 2.27 23.43
CA GLN A 231 -4.74 1.19 23.28
C GLN A 231 -4.32 0.13 22.24
N SER A 232 -3.02 -0.12 22.10
CA SER A 232 -2.42 -0.92 21.03
C SER A 232 -1.73 -2.14 21.65
N PRO A 233 -2.49 -3.16 22.09
CA PRO A 233 -1.91 -4.33 22.77
C PRO A 233 -1.03 -5.15 21.84
N PHE A 234 -0.06 -5.82 22.45
CA PHE A 234 0.85 -6.76 21.81
C PHE A 234 0.60 -8.15 22.41
N THR A 235 0.17 -9.11 21.60
CA THR A 235 -0.28 -10.43 22.04
C THR A 235 0.36 -11.54 21.20
N ASN A 236 0.91 -12.58 21.82
CA ASN A 236 1.48 -13.73 21.11
C ASN A 236 2.59 -13.35 20.12
N LEU A 237 3.52 -12.47 20.54
CA LEU A 237 4.56 -11.94 19.65
C LEU A 237 5.92 -12.58 19.84
N THR A 238 6.69 -12.61 18.76
CA THR A 238 8.13 -12.84 18.79
C THR A 238 8.86 -11.51 18.58
N LEU A 239 9.55 -11.00 19.60
CA LEU A 239 10.36 -9.78 19.53
C LEU A 239 11.85 -10.15 19.55
N ALA A 240 12.56 -9.83 18.47
CA ALA A 240 14.00 -10.02 18.36
C ALA A 240 14.67 -8.69 17.97
N GLN A 241 15.52 -8.13 18.83
CA GLN A 241 16.27 -6.89 18.57
C GLN A 241 15.37 -5.68 18.20
N SER A 242 14.15 -5.62 18.73
CA SER A 242 13.15 -4.58 18.40
C SER A 242 13.00 -3.59 19.56
N LEU A 243 13.84 -2.55 19.57
CA LEU A 243 13.99 -1.61 20.68
C LEU A 243 12.84 -0.60 20.77
N PHE A 244 12.45 -0.24 21.99
CA PHE A 244 11.56 0.90 22.24
C PHE A 244 12.35 2.00 22.95
N THR A 245 12.53 3.15 22.31
CA THR A 245 13.34 4.25 22.84
C THR A 245 12.52 5.54 22.84
N TYR A 246 12.43 6.25 23.96
CA TYR A 246 11.62 7.48 24.07
C TYR A 246 10.14 7.29 23.69
N SER A 247 9.62 6.08 23.85
CA SER A 247 8.27 5.73 23.42
C SER A 247 7.28 5.70 24.59
N THR A 248 6.03 6.00 24.32
CA THR A 248 4.95 5.96 25.30
C THR A 248 4.00 4.82 24.96
N LEU A 249 3.77 3.92 25.91
CA LEU A 249 2.81 2.82 25.79
C LEU A 249 1.70 3.03 26.82
N ALA A 250 0.56 3.55 26.36
CA ALA A 250 -0.61 3.83 27.19
C ALA A 250 -1.73 2.83 26.92
N GLN A 251 -2.16 2.06 27.92
CA GLN A 251 -3.19 1.01 27.78
C GLN A 251 -2.84 -0.02 26.69
N SER A 252 -1.55 -0.34 26.54
CA SER A 252 -1.00 -1.20 25.49
C SER A 252 -0.28 -2.39 26.13
N PRO A 253 -1.02 -3.36 26.72
CA PRO A 253 -0.43 -4.49 27.43
C PRO A 253 0.39 -5.40 26.51
N LEU A 254 1.43 -6.02 27.07
CA LEU A 254 2.31 -6.98 26.39
C LEU A 254 2.05 -8.40 26.93
N THR A 255 1.30 -9.22 26.21
CA THR A 255 0.89 -10.57 26.66
C THR A 255 1.49 -11.67 25.79
N TYR A 256 1.97 -12.74 26.42
CA TYR A 256 2.51 -13.93 25.75
C TYR A 256 3.56 -13.62 24.68
N TRP A 257 4.68 -13.01 25.05
CA TRP A 257 5.73 -12.63 24.11
C TRP A 257 7.05 -13.34 24.40
N THR A 258 7.84 -13.57 23.35
CA THR A 258 9.19 -14.12 23.45
C THR A 258 10.20 -13.01 23.15
N LEU A 259 11.22 -12.88 24.01
CA LEU A 259 12.23 -11.82 23.91
C LEU A 259 13.61 -12.36 23.55
N ALA A 260 14.19 -11.80 22.50
CA ALA A 260 15.64 -11.73 22.33
C ALA A 260 16.04 -10.24 22.21
N GLN A 261 16.83 -9.74 23.17
CA GLN A 261 17.48 -8.42 23.08
C GLN A 261 16.59 -7.23 22.68
N SER A 262 15.38 -7.07 23.26
CA SER A 262 14.51 -5.92 22.96
C SER A 262 14.19 -5.09 24.22
N PRO A 263 15.14 -4.26 24.71
CA PRO A 263 14.92 -3.37 25.84
C PRO A 263 13.95 -2.22 25.55
N PHE A 264 13.36 -1.71 26.64
CA PHE A 264 12.62 -0.46 26.70
C PHE A 264 13.52 0.59 27.38
N THR A 265 13.94 1.61 26.64
CA THR A 265 14.88 2.64 27.11
C THR A 265 14.18 4.00 27.11
N TYR A 266 14.24 4.73 28.22
CA TYR A 266 13.58 6.04 28.39
C TYR A 266 12.10 6.06 27.97
N SER A 267 11.40 4.93 28.14
CA SER A 267 10.03 4.74 27.65
C SER A 267 9.04 4.73 28.83
N THR A 268 7.84 5.27 28.59
CA THR A 268 6.78 5.36 29.62
C THR A 268 5.76 4.26 29.43
N LEU A 269 5.47 3.49 30.49
CA LEU A 269 4.46 2.43 30.50
C LEU A 269 3.27 2.85 31.39
N ALA A 270 2.21 3.38 30.79
CA ALA A 270 1.05 3.88 31.52
C ALA A 270 -0.15 2.93 31.41
N LYS A 271 -0.61 2.36 32.54
CA LYS A 271 -1.78 1.46 32.60
C LYS A 271 -1.69 0.27 31.61
N SER A 272 -0.50 -0.31 31.44
CA SER A 272 -0.24 -1.43 30.52
C SER A 272 0.14 -2.70 31.31
N PRO A 273 -0.80 -3.37 31.99
CA PRO A 273 -0.50 -4.52 32.84
C PRO A 273 -0.25 -5.79 32.00
N SER A 274 0.99 -6.31 32.03
CA SER A 274 1.41 -7.74 32.16
C SER A 274 2.80 -7.94 31.55
N LEU A 275 3.67 -8.65 32.28
CA LEU A 275 5.00 -9.12 31.83
C LEU A 275 5.13 -10.62 32.17
N THR A 276 4.26 -11.48 31.63
CA THR A 276 4.45 -12.94 31.70
C THR A 276 5.46 -13.36 30.64
N ARG A 277 6.73 -13.48 31.04
CA ARG A 277 7.88 -13.79 30.18
C ARG A 277 8.05 -15.30 29.99
N ARG A 278 8.18 -15.78 28.75
CA ARG A 278 8.66 -17.14 28.46
C ARG A 278 10.11 -17.07 27.99
N TRP A 279 11.05 -17.62 28.78
CA TRP A 279 12.46 -17.66 28.40
C TRP A 279 12.70 -18.79 27.38
N LEU A 280 13.37 -18.48 26.27
CA LEU A 280 14.15 -19.47 25.51
C LEU A 280 15.58 -19.39 26.05
N ASN A 281 15.99 -20.42 26.78
CA ASN A 281 17.32 -20.54 27.38
C ASN A 281 18.32 -20.97 26.28
N PRO A 282 19.29 -20.16 25.84
CA PRO A 282 20.43 -20.69 25.11
C PRO A 282 21.36 -21.29 26.16
N ARG A 283 21.44 -22.61 26.22
CA ARG A 283 22.36 -23.34 27.10
C ARG A 283 23.75 -22.71 27.01
N SER A 284 24.21 -22.13 28.12
CA SER A 284 25.63 -22.00 28.41
C SER A 284 26.23 -23.42 28.38
N ARG A 285 26.92 -23.77 27.29
CA ARG A 285 27.93 -24.82 27.37
C ARG A 285 29.21 -24.13 27.84
N THR A 286 29.70 -24.65 28.96
CA THR A 286 31.04 -24.53 29.53
C THR A 286 32.14 -24.33 28.51
#